data_AF-A0ABD7FWI3-F1
#
_entry.id   AF-A0ABD7FWI3-F1
#
_cell.length_a   1.000
_cell.length_b   1.000
_cell.length_c   1.000
_cell.angle_alpha   90.00
_cell.angle_beta   90.00
_cell.angle_gamma   90.00
#
_symmetry.space_group_name_H-M   'P 1'
#
loop_
_entity.id
_entity.type
_entity.pdbx_description
1 polymer ?
#
loop_
_entity_poly.entity_id
_entity_poly.type
_entity_poly.pdbx_seq_one_letter_code
_entity_poly.pdbx_strand_id
1 'polypeptide(L)' 'MNLANFATMDPIMLMSIINMKLRDDFGGDLDKLVNDFDIDRSALEAKLASAGFEFLPQVGQFR' A
#
# COMPACT_ATOMS: atom_id res chain seq x y z
N MET A 1 -9.83 -5.05 8.99
CA MET A 1 -9.26 -5.80 7.86
C MET A 1 -7.84 -6.17 8.23
N ASN A 2 -7.50 -7.45 8.17
CA ASN A 2 -6.15 -7.90 8.51
C ASN A 2 -5.27 -7.78 7.26
N LEU A 3 -4.57 -6.65 7.13
CA LEU A 3 -3.64 -6.41 6.00
C LEU A 3 -2.44 -7.37 6.03
N ALA A 4 -2.25 -8.15 7.09
CA ALA A 4 -1.22 -9.19 7.17
C ALA A 4 -1.30 -10.24 6.04
N ASN A 5 -2.46 -10.41 5.39
CA ASN A 5 -2.63 -11.31 4.24
C ASN A 5 -2.46 -10.61 2.87
N PHE A 6 -1.85 -9.42 2.80
CA PHE A 6 -1.67 -8.70 1.53
C PHE A 6 -0.95 -9.53 0.45
N ALA A 7 -0.09 -10.46 0.86
CA ALA A 7 0.62 -11.37 -0.03
C ALA A 7 -0.31 -12.23 -0.91
N THR A 8 -1.50 -12.58 -0.42
CA THR A 8 -2.49 -13.40 -1.16
C THR A 8 -3.61 -12.57 -1.78
N MET A 9 -3.64 -11.25 -1.54
CA MET A 9 -4.65 -10.37 -2.12
C MET A 9 -4.38 -10.09 -3.60
N ASP A 10 -5.45 -9.82 -4.33
CA ASP A 10 -5.36 -9.32 -5.69
C ASP A 10 -4.62 -7.96 -5.66
N PRO A 11 -3.56 -7.78 -6.47
CA PRO A 11 -2.76 -6.55 -6.46
C PRO A 11 -3.55 -5.28 -6.75
N ILE A 12 -4.59 -5.35 -7.60
CA ILE A 12 -5.43 -4.19 -7.94
C ILE A 12 -6.32 -3.81 -6.75
N MET A 13 -6.90 -4.81 -6.08
CA MET A 13 -7.66 -4.56 -4.84
C MET A 13 -6.76 -4.03 -3.74
N LEU A 14 -5.58 -4.62 -3.55
CA LEU A 14 -4.62 -4.18 -2.55
C LEU A 14 -4.22 -2.72 -2.80
N MET A 15 -3.87 -2.36 -4.04
CA MET A 15 -3.57 -0.99 -4.43
C MET A 15 -4.72 -0.04 -4.08
N SER A 16 -5.97 -0.40 -4.40
CA SER A 16 -7.14 0.43 -4.11
C SER A 16 -7.34 0.64 -2.60
N ILE A 17 -7.19 -0.42 -1.80
CA ILE A 17 -7.30 -0.35 -0.33
C ILE A 17 -6.21 0.53 0.25
N ILE A 18 -4.96 0.34 -0.19
CA ILE A 18 -3.81 1.12 0.29
C ILE A 18 -3.98 2.59 -0.09
N ASN A 19 -4.36 2.90 -1.32
CA ASN A 19 -4.61 4.28 -1.76
C ASN A 19 -5.75 4.94 -1.00
N MET A 20 -6.84 4.22 -0.73
CA MET A 20 -7.94 4.72 0.10
C MET A 20 -7.44 5.04 1.52
N LYS A 21 -6.67 4.13 2.12
CA LYS A 21 -6.10 4.32 3.46
C LYS A 21 -5.11 5.48 3.51
N LEU A 22 -4.21 5.56 2.55
CA LEU A 22 -3.26 6.66 2.40
C LEU A 22 -3.98 8.01 2.35
N ARG A 23 -5.05 8.12 1.55
CA ARG A 23 -5.82 9.35 1.43
C ARG A 23 -6.58 9.71 2.71
N ASP A 24 -7.26 8.74 3.31
CA ASP A 24 -8.23 9.02 4.37
C ASP A 24 -7.58 9.10 5.77
N ASP A 25 -6.57 8.25 6.04
CA ASP A 25 -6.02 8.07 7.39
C ASP A 25 -4.55 8.55 7.53
N PHE A 26 -3.75 8.51 6.45
CA PHE A 26 -2.29 8.74 6.54
C PHE A 26 -1.79 9.97 5.78
N GLY A 27 -2.66 10.70 5.07
CA GLY A 27 -2.29 11.89 4.30
C GLY A 27 -1.26 11.63 3.20
N GLY A 28 -1.27 10.43 2.61
CA GLY A 28 -0.32 10.03 1.56
C GLY A 28 1.01 9.48 2.07
N ASP A 29 1.18 9.33 3.38
CA ASP A 29 2.40 8.84 4.00
C ASP A 29 2.39 7.30 4.11
N LEU A 30 3.13 6.64 3.21
CA LEU A 30 3.24 5.19 3.20
C LEU A 30 3.97 4.65 4.42
N ASP A 31 4.99 5.36 4.92
CA ASP A 31 5.75 4.93 6.09
C ASP A 31 4.86 4.89 7.33
N LYS A 32 3.93 5.83 7.49
CA LYS A 32 2.95 5.77 8.59
C LYS A 32 1.99 4.60 8.45
N LEU A 33 1.49 4.35 7.24
CA LEU A 33 0.56 3.25 6.98
C LEU A 33 1.20 1.90 7.31
N VAL A 34 2.39 1.64 6.79
CA VAL A 34 3.07 0.35 6.99
C VAL A 34 3.45 0.14 8.45
N ASN A 35 3.81 1.20 9.19
CA ASN A 35 4.05 1.11 10.63
C ASN A 35 2.77 0.86 11.43
N ASP A 36 1.65 1.50 11.08
CA ASP A 36 0.36 1.34 11.80
C ASP A 36 -0.22 -0.07 11.62
N PHE A 37 -0.04 -0.66 10.44
CA PHE A 37 -0.52 -2.01 10.13
C PHE A 37 0.52 -3.12 10.31
N ASP A 38 1.72 -2.79 10.78
CA ASP A 38 2.85 -3.73 10.94
C ASP A 38 3.14 -4.52 9.63
N ILE A 39 3.20 -3.79 8.51
CA ILE A 39 3.45 -4.33 7.17
C ILE A 39 4.91 -4.04 6.78
N ASP A 40 5.57 -5.01 6.14
CA ASP A 40 6.85 -4.75 5.49
C ASP A 40 6.64 -3.90 4.23
N ARG A 41 7.17 -2.67 4.25
CA ARG A 41 7.08 -1.72 3.14
C ARG A 41 7.62 -2.29 1.83
N SER A 42 8.82 -2.89 1.88
CA SER A 42 9.47 -3.42 0.68
C SER A 42 8.70 -4.59 0.09
N ALA A 43 8.10 -5.44 0.92
CA ALA A 43 7.24 -6.52 0.46
C ALA A 43 5.94 -6.01 -0.18
N LEU A 44 5.33 -4.96 0.39
CA LEU A 44 4.15 -4.31 -0.19
C LEU A 44 4.48 -3.67 -1.55
N GLU A 45 5.57 -2.91 -1.62
CA GLU A 45 6.03 -2.28 -2.86
C GLU A 45 6.38 -3.34 -3.91
N ALA A 46 7.08 -4.42 -3.55
CA ALA A 46 7.40 -5.50 -4.47
C ALA A 46 6.16 -6.23 -5.00
N LYS A 47 5.15 -6.46 -4.14
CA LYS A 47 3.88 -7.08 -4.53
C LYS A 47 3.14 -6.20 -5.54
N LEU A 48 3.05 -4.90 -5.27
CA LEU A 48 2.38 -3.94 -6.14
C LEU A 48 3.16 -3.72 -7.45
N ALA A 49 4.49 -3.64 -7.39
CA ALA A 49 5.38 -3.53 -8.55
C ALA A 49 5.30 -4.77 -9.46
N SER A 50 5.09 -5.97 -8.89
CA SER A 50 4.88 -7.18 -9.69
C SER A 50 3.63 -7.13 -10.58
N ALA A 51 2.68 -6.25 -10.23
CA ALA A 51 1.47 -5.96 -11.01
C ALA A 51 1.58 -4.66 -11.82
N GLY A 52 2.74 -4.00 -11.81
CA GLY A 52 3.00 -2.75 -12.53
C GLY A 52 2.61 -1.48 -11.77
N PHE A 53 2.36 -1.56 -10.45
CA PHE A 53 2.05 -0.39 -9.63
C PHE A 53 3.27 0.10 -8.86
N GLU A 54 3.55 1.39 -8.92
CA GLU A 54 4.65 2.05 -8.21
C GLU A 54 4.13 3.10 -7.23
N PHE A 55 4.78 3.24 -6.08
CA PHE A 55 4.44 4.27 -5.12
C PHE A 55 4.98 5.64 -5.58
N LEU A 56 4.11 6.64 -5.67
CA LEU A 56 4.46 8.02 -5.99
C LEU A 56 4.47 8.87 -4.72
N PRO A 57 5.62 9.10 -4.07
CA PRO A 57 5.69 9.86 -2.82
C PRO A 57 5.26 11.32 -2.97
N GLN A 58 5.36 11.89 -4.17
CA GLN A 58 4.89 13.26 -4.46
C GLN A 58 3.36 13.39 -4.40
N VAL A 59 2.65 12.30 -4.68
CA VAL A 59 1.18 12.25 -4.70
C VAL A 59 0.66 11.52 -3.45
N GLY A 60 1.48 10.67 -2.85
CA GLY A 60 1.11 9.84 -1.71
C GLY A 60 0.19 8.68 -2.08
N GLN A 61 0.37 8.09 -3.26
CA GLN A 61 -0.44 6.97 -3.74
C GLN A 61 0.33 6.07 -4.71
N PHE A 62 -0.13 4.84 -4.89
CA PHE A 62 0.31 3.91 -5.92
C PHE A 62 -0.36 4.22 -7.27
N ARG A 63 0.38 4.03 -8.37
CA ARG A 63 -0.09 4.18 -9.77
C ARG A 63 0.50 3.14 -10.70
#